data_AF-A0A7V5GZ51-F1
#
_entry.id   AF-A0A7V5GZ51-F1
#
_cell.length_a   1.000
_cell.length_b   1.000
_cell.length_c   1.000
_cell.angle_alpha   90.00
_cell.angle_beta   90.00
_cell.angle_gamma   90.00
#
_symmetry.space_group_name_H-M   'P 1'
#
loop_
_entity.id
_entity.type
_entity.pdbx_description
1 polymer ?
#
loop_
_entity_poly.entity_id
_entity_poly.type
_entity_poly.pdbx_seq_one_letter_code
_entity_poly.pdbx_strand_id
1 'polypeptide(L)'
;MIISTTGIVIKSFNYRETSKIVDIYTEAEGLISLVAKGVRKNKKTLGVLEPLNIVFISYYRKSSQSLYLLSKVETIQSFHKLTDNYQKLLTGLMILELIHQTQPIGEP
;
A
#
# COMPACT_ATOMS: atom_id res chain seq x y z
N MET A 1 17.90 -6.33 -2.68
CA MET A 1 18.28 -5.20 -1.80
C MET A 1 17.08 -4.83 -0.93
N ILE A 2 17.28 -4.28 0.27
CA ILE A 2 16.17 -3.68 1.04
C ILE A 2 16.05 -2.23 0.59
N ILE A 3 14.84 -1.82 0.21
CA ILE A 3 14.52 -0.42 -0.10
C ILE A 3 13.55 0.08 0.95
N SER A 4 13.71 1.34 1.34
CA SER A 4 12.80 2.06 2.21
C SER A 4 12.33 3.35 1.54
N THR A 5 11.03 3.60 1.58
CA THR A 5 10.40 4.75 0.90
C THR A 5 9.08 5.09 1.56
N THR A 6 8.64 6.33 1.37
CA THR A 6 7.27 6.75 1.64
C THR A 6 6.39 6.39 0.45
N GLY A 7 5.11 6.13 0.70
CA GLY A 7 4.11 5.96 -0.33
C GLY A 7 2.69 6.00 0.22
N ILE A 8 1.72 6.06 -0.69
CA ILE A 8 0.29 5.97 -0.38
C ILE A 8 -0.23 4.59 -0.73
N VAL A 9 -1.01 3.99 0.17
CA VAL A 9 -1.69 2.72 -0.09
C VAL A 9 -2.81 2.97 -1.09
N ILE A 10 -2.68 2.37 -2.28
CA ILE A 10 -3.66 2.45 -3.37
C ILE A 10 -4.73 1.38 -3.19
N LYS A 11 -4.29 0.13 -2.97
CA LYS A 11 -5.17 -1.04 -2.94
C LYS A 11 -4.68 -2.05 -1.93
N SER A 12 -5.60 -2.74 -1.27
CA SER A 12 -5.30 -3.74 -0.24
C SER A 12 -6.33 -4.86 -0.30
N PHE A 13 -5.88 -6.11 -0.47
CA PHE A 13 -6.79 -7.24 -0.54
C PHE A 13 -6.20 -8.49 0.11
N ASN A 14 -7.09 -9.35 0.62
CA ASN A 14 -6.71 -10.58 1.29
C ASN A 14 -6.01 -11.53 0.30
N TYR A 15 -4.87 -12.07 0.73
CA TYR A 15 -4.10 -13.03 -0.04
C TYR A 15 -3.67 -14.18 0.87
N ARG A 16 -4.09 -15.40 0.55
CA ARG A 16 -3.92 -16.57 1.43
C ARG A 16 -4.55 -16.34 2.82
N GLU A 17 -4.33 -17.30 3.70
CA GLU A 17 -4.96 -17.33 5.02
C GLU A 17 -4.48 -16.20 5.96
N THR A 18 -3.21 -15.80 5.87
CA THR A 18 -2.62 -14.85 6.83
C THR A 18 -2.07 -13.58 6.20
N SER A 19 -2.09 -13.46 4.87
CA SER A 19 -1.38 -12.40 4.15
C SER A 19 -2.34 -11.43 3.43
N LYS A 20 -1.80 -10.31 2.99
CA LYS A 20 -2.44 -9.39 2.04
C LYS A 20 -1.50 -9.10 0.89
N ILE A 21 -2.06 -8.79 -0.27
CA ILE A 21 -1.36 -8.04 -1.31
C ILE A 21 -1.77 -6.58 -1.19
N VAL A 22 -0.79 -5.69 -1.28
CA VAL A 22 -0.97 -4.25 -1.14
C VAL A 22 -0.24 -3.57 -2.27
N ASP A 23 -0.95 -2.74 -3.02
CA ASP A 23 -0.37 -1.86 -4.04
C ASP A 23 -0.13 -0.50 -3.41
N ILE A 24 1.09 0.01 -3.56
CA ILE A 24 1.53 1.27 -2.97
C ILE A 24 2.18 2.10 -4.08
N TYR A 25 1.73 3.35 -4.22
CA TYR A 25 2.42 4.32 -5.06
C TYR A 25 3.48 5.03 -4.20
N THR A 26 4.74 4.83 -4.57
CA THR A 26 5.91 5.19 -3.78
C THR A 26 6.73 6.28 -4.46
N GLU A 27 7.44 7.08 -3.65
CA GLU A 27 8.35 8.10 -4.18
C GLU A 27 9.56 7.49 -4.91
N ALA A 28 9.99 6.29 -4.52
CA ALA A 28 11.21 5.68 -5.04
C ALA A 28 11.03 4.90 -6.35
N GLU A 29 9.91 4.18 -6.51
CA GLU A 29 9.71 3.23 -7.62
C GLU A 29 8.32 3.34 -8.26
N GLY A 30 7.59 4.43 -8.01
CA GLY A 30 6.22 4.59 -8.48
C GLY A 30 5.30 3.50 -7.93
N LEU A 31 4.44 2.94 -8.77
CA LEU A 31 3.48 1.91 -8.36
C LEU A 31 4.15 0.54 -8.21
N ILE A 32 4.09 -0.02 -7.01
CA ILE A 32 4.62 -1.37 -6.70
C ILE A 32 3.60 -2.22 -5.95
N SER A 33 3.69 -3.55 -6.14
CA SER A 33 2.88 -4.53 -5.40
C SER A 33 3.72 -5.27 -4.35
N LEU A 34 3.18 -5.39 -3.14
CA LEU A 34 3.85 -6.02 -2.00
C LEU A 34 2.99 -7.14 -1.39
N VAL A 35 3.63 -8.24 -0.98
CA VAL A 35 3.05 -9.25 -0.10
C VAL A 35 3.39 -8.92 1.34
N ALA A 36 2.34 -8.69 2.13
CA ALA A 36 2.43 -8.48 3.56
C ALA A 36 2.05 -9.78 4.28
N LYS A 37 3.04 -10.54 4.76
CA LYS A 37 2.83 -11.84 5.42
C LYS A 37 2.39 -11.67 6.86
N GLY A 38 1.45 -12.50 7.32
CA GLY A 38 1.01 -12.55 8.73
C GLY A 38 0.16 -11.36 9.20
N VAL A 39 -0.03 -10.33 8.37
CA VAL A 39 -0.71 -9.08 8.76
C VAL A 39 -2.18 -9.28 9.13
N ARG A 40 -2.85 -10.31 8.62
CA ARG A 40 -4.26 -10.58 8.97
C ARG A 40 -4.47 -10.87 10.46
N LYS A 41 -3.43 -11.34 11.16
CA LYS A 41 -3.48 -11.59 12.61
C LYS A 41 -3.08 -10.37 13.44
N ASN A 42 -2.48 -9.34 12.83
CA ASN A 42 -2.03 -8.12 13.49
C ASN A 42 -2.95 -6.95 13.14
N LYS A 43 -3.93 -6.65 14.01
CA LYS A 43 -4.93 -5.60 13.79
C LYS A 43 -4.32 -4.23 13.50
N LYS A 44 -3.20 -3.88 14.17
CA LYS A 44 -2.53 -2.59 13.97
C LYS A 44 -2.00 -2.50 12.54
N THR A 45 -1.14 -3.44 12.15
CA THR A 45 -0.53 -3.47 10.81
C THR A 45 -1.59 -3.62 9.71
N LEU A 46 -2.66 -4.38 9.97
CA LEU A 46 -3.79 -4.52 9.06
C LEU A 46 -4.43 -3.16 8.75
N GLY A 47 -4.69 -2.35 9.78
CA GLY A 47 -5.26 -1.01 9.61
C GLY A 47 -4.31 -0.02 8.92
N VAL A 48 -2.99 -0.14 9.13
CA VAL A 48 -2.00 0.70 8.44
C VAL A 48 -2.01 0.46 6.93
N LEU A 49 -2.25 -0.78 6.50
CA LEU A 49 -2.26 -1.19 5.09
C LEU A 49 -3.63 -1.02 4.41
N GLU A 50 -4.52 -0.21 4.96
CA GLU A 50 -5.77 0.17 4.28
C GLU A 50 -5.54 1.34 3.29
N PRO A 51 -6.35 1.43 2.21
CA PRO A 51 -6.25 2.52 1.24
C PRO A 51 -6.32 3.92 1.88
N LEU A 52 -5.76 4.90 1.18
CA LEU A 52 -5.65 6.32 1.59
C LEU A 52 -4.63 6.60 2.70
N ASN A 53 -4.08 5.59 3.37
CA ASN A 53 -3.01 5.81 4.34
C ASN A 53 -1.69 6.15 3.65
N ILE A 54 -0.97 7.12 4.22
CA ILE A 54 0.42 7.40 3.87
C ILE A 54 1.31 6.62 4.84
N VAL A 55 2.21 5.84 4.27
CA VAL A 55 3.02 4.86 4.99
C VAL A 55 4.49 4.99 4.65
N PHE A 56 5.34 4.75 5.64
CA PHE A 56 6.75 4.46 5.43
C PHE A 56 6.93 2.95 5.38
N ILE A 57 7.51 2.43 4.31
CA ILE A 57 7.68 0.99 4.09
C ILE A 57 9.14 0.62 3.92
N SER A 58 9.47 -0.62 4.27
CA SER A 58 10.69 -1.31 3.84
C SER A 58 10.32 -2.63 3.19
N TYR A 59 10.93 -2.97 2.05
CA TYR A 59 10.64 -4.21 1.33
C TYR A 59 11.90 -4.80 0.67
N TYR A 60 11.84 -6.10 0.40
CA TYR A 60 12.89 -6.84 -0.30
C TYR A 60 12.68 -6.75 -1.80
N ARG A 61 13.47 -5.92 -2.48
CA ARG A 61 13.49 -5.81 -3.93
C ARG A 61 14.36 -6.89 -4.57
N LYS A 62 13.79 -7.59 -5.56
CA LYS A 62 14.47 -8.52 -6.46
C LYS A 62 14.12 -8.15 -7.91
N SER A 63 15.12 -7.94 -8.76
CA SER A 63 14.96 -7.38 -10.10
C SER A 63 14.06 -8.19 -11.05
N SER A 64 13.83 -9.48 -10.77
CA SER A 64 13.01 -10.38 -11.59
C SER A 64 11.58 -10.55 -11.12
N GLN A 65 11.15 -9.84 -10.06
CA GLN A 65 9.83 -10.00 -9.46
C GLN A 65 8.98 -8.76 -9.66
N SER A 66 7.71 -8.97 -9.99
CA SER A 66 6.66 -7.94 -10.00
C SER A 66 5.98 -7.76 -8.65
N LEU A 67 6.29 -8.64 -7.68
CA LEU A 67 5.66 -8.70 -6.37
C LEU A 67 6.74 -8.86 -5.30
N TYR A 68 6.91 -7.85 -4.46
CA TYR A 68 7.98 -7.83 -3.45
C TYR A 68 7.47 -8.25 -2.06
N LEU A 69 8.40 -8.57 -1.16
CA LEU A 69 8.07 -8.94 0.21
C LEU A 69 8.17 -7.71 1.11
N LEU A 70 7.06 -7.34 1.75
CA LEU A 70 7.05 -6.30 2.78
C LEU A 70 7.83 -6.78 4.01
N SER A 71 8.79 -5.96 4.46
CA SER A 71 9.62 -6.21 5.65
C SER A 71 9.11 -5.41 6.85
N LYS A 72 8.83 -4.12 6.66
CA LYS A 72 8.38 -3.21 7.71
C LYS A 72 7.38 -2.20 7.14
N VAL A 73 6.44 -1.77 7.98
CA VAL A 73 5.51 -0.68 7.66
C VAL A 73 5.22 0.15 8.91
N GLU A 74 5.19 1.47 8.74
CA GLU A 74 4.84 2.44 9.76
C GLU A 74 3.85 3.46 9.17
N THR A 75 2.83 3.83 9.94
CA THR A 75 1.91 4.90 9.55
C THR A 75 2.62 6.24 9.66
N ILE A 76 2.65 7.01 8.58
CA ILE A 76 3.01 8.43 8.62
C ILE A 76 1.73 9.24 8.88
N GLN A 77 0.68 8.97 8.10
CA GLN A 77 -0.58 9.69 8.24
C GLN A 77 -1.77 8.80 7.89
N SER A 78 -2.80 8.89 8.73
CA SER A 78 -4.12 8.29 8.49
C SER A 78 -5.18 9.37 8.48
N PHE A 79 -6.12 9.29 7.54
CA PHE A 79 -7.13 10.32 7.32
C PHE A 79 -8.52 9.87 7.80
N HIS A 80 -8.68 9.71 9.12
CA HIS A 80 -9.95 9.26 9.70
C HIS A 80 -11.16 10.16 9.31
N LYS A 81 -10.93 11.47 9.17
CA LYS A 81 -11.98 12.41 8.71
C LYS A 81 -12.40 12.20 7.25
N LEU A 82 -11.55 11.60 6.40
CA LEU A 82 -11.92 11.23 5.03
C LEU A 82 -12.80 9.99 5.04
N THR A 83 -12.53 9.04 5.94
CA THR A 83 -13.31 7.80 6.06
C THR A 83 -14.67 8.00 6.72
N ASP A 84 -14.84 9.02 7.55
CA ASP A 84 -16.11 9.31 8.25
C ASP A 84 -17.16 9.99 7.35
N ASN A 85 -16.75 10.53 6.20
CA ASN A 85 -17.65 11.15 5.24
C ASN A 85 -17.69 10.34 3.95
N TYR A 86 -18.85 9.76 3.63
CA TYR A 86 -19.02 8.89 2.48
C TYR A 86 -18.59 9.51 1.14
N GLN A 87 -18.93 10.78 0.89
CA GLN A 87 -18.56 11.46 -0.36
C GLN A 87 -17.04 11.64 -0.45
N LYS A 88 -16.40 12.11 0.63
CA LYS A 88 -14.94 12.28 0.66
C LYS A 88 -14.20 10.96 0.49
N LEU A 89 -14.70 9.90 1.14
CA LEU A 89 -14.17 8.55 0.98
C LEU A 89 -14.25 8.09 -0.47
N LEU A 90 -15.44 8.22 -1.08
CA LEU A 90 -15.68 7.76 -2.45
C LEU A 90 -14.84 8.54 -3.47
N THR A 91 -14.71 9.87 -3.31
CA THR A 91 -13.82 10.70 -4.13
C THR A 91 -12.36 10.29 -3.95
N GLY A 92 -11.91 10.06 -2.71
CA GLY A 92 -10.55 9.60 -2.43
C GLY A 92 -10.26 8.26 -3.11
N LEU A 93 -11.15 7.28 -2.95
CA LEU A 93 -11.01 5.97 -3.59
C LEU A 93 -11.01 6.06 -5.11
N MET A 94 -11.81 6.93 -5.70
CA MET A 94 -11.82 7.17 -7.15
C MET A 94 -10.49 7.73 -7.65
N ILE A 95 -9.88 8.65 -6.90
CA ILE A 95 -8.54 9.17 -7.22
C ILE A 95 -7.49 8.05 -7.15
N LEU A 96 -7.53 7.20 -6.12
CA LEU A 96 -6.61 6.07 -6.02
C LEU A 96 -6.76 5.10 -7.20
N GLU A 97 -7.99 4.80 -7.61
CA GLU A 97 -8.27 3.93 -8.76
C GLU A 97 -7.76 4.54 -10.07
N LEU A 98 -7.92 5.85 -10.27
CA LEU A 98 -7.37 6.56 -11.42
C LEU A 98 -5.83 6.48 -11.46
N ILE A 99 -5.17 6.67 -10.31
CA ILE A 99 -3.72 6.47 -10.21
C ILE A 99 -3.36 5.03 -10.57
N HIS A 100 -4.07 4.04 -10.02
CA HIS A 100 -3.82 2.62 -10.30
C HIS A 100 -3.92 2.27 -11.78
N GLN A 101 -4.88 2.84 -12.49
CA GLN A 101 -5.12 2.56 -13.91
C GLN A 101 -4.18 3.32 -14.85
N THR A 102 -3.66 4.47 -14.43
CA THR A 102 -2.88 5.35 -15.31
C THR A 102 -1.38 5.26 -15.09
N GLN A 103 -0.92 4.86 -13.90
CA GLN A 103 0.50 4.79 -13.60
C GLN A 103 1.11 3.43 -14.00
N PRO A 104 2.27 3.43 -14.67
CA PRO A 104 3.01 2.21 -14.94
C PRO A 104 3.56 1.58 -13.65
N ILE A 105 3.78 0.27 -13.68
CA ILE A 105 4.36 -0.47 -12.56
C ILE A 105 5.90 -0.29 -12.59
N GLY A 106 6.48 0.12 -11.46
CA GLY A 106 7.94 0.15 -11.29
C GLY A 106 8.67 1.32 -11.96
N GLU A 107 7.94 2.36 -12.36
CA GLU A 107 8.50 3.61 -12.89
C GLU A 107 7.93 4.79 -12.08
N PRO A 108 8.78 5.70 -11.55
CA PRO A 108 8.34 6.86 -10.77
C PRO A 108 7.63 7.93 -11.63
#